data_AF-A0A3N5ZQD5-F1
#
_entry.id   AF-A0A3N5ZQD5-F1
#
_cell.length_a   1.000
_cell.length_b   1.000
_cell.length_c   1.000
_cell.angle_alpha   90.00
_cell.angle_beta   90.00
_cell.angle_gamma   90.00
#
_symmetry.space_group_name_H-M   'P 1'
#
loop_
_entity.id
_entity.type
_entity.pdbx_description
1 polymer ?
#
loop_
_entity_poly.entity_id
_entity_poly.type
_entity_poly.pdbx_seq_one_letter_code
_entity_poly.pdbx_strand_id
1 'polypeptide(L)'
;MTQEIKMNVEEMISFIQYIQKIITELEDKMKPAIEALNDINFYQQGKAKKIMGTYDEANSRMLELNNLYSRAFSIVNDIMNSMIEEDQALATEIAKGLGLMDE
;
A
#
# COMPACT_ATOMS: atom_id res chain seq x y z
N MET A 1 -22.06 -0.19 -13.86
CA MET A 1 -21.17 0.60 -14.73
C MET A 1 -19.78 0.04 -14.54
N THR A 2 -19.23 -0.66 -15.52
CA THR A 2 -17.85 -1.14 -15.47
C THR A 2 -16.97 0.08 -15.76
N GLN A 3 -16.23 0.55 -14.75
CA GLN A 3 -15.25 1.62 -14.97
C GLN A 3 -14.02 1.01 -15.64
N GLU A 4 -13.67 1.54 -16.81
CA GLU A 4 -12.45 1.14 -17.52
C GLU A 4 -11.22 1.56 -16.72
N ILE A 5 -10.32 0.61 -16.51
CA ILE A 5 -9.02 0.87 -15.90
C ILE A 5 -8.06 1.27 -17.02
N LYS A 6 -7.64 2.54 -17.02
CA LYS A 6 -6.75 3.10 -18.05
C LYS A 6 -5.27 2.81 -17.82
N MET A 7 -4.93 2.27 -16.65
CA MET A 7 -3.57 1.98 -16.24
C MET A 7 -3.18 0.59 -16.74
N ASN A 8 -2.00 0.46 -17.36
CA ASN A 8 -1.49 -0.85 -17.76
C ASN A 8 -0.78 -1.57 -16.60
N VAL A 9 -0.44 -2.86 -16.79
CA VAL A 9 0.21 -3.69 -15.77
C VAL A 9 1.57 -3.13 -15.31
N GLU A 10 2.39 -2.57 -16.20
CA GLU A 10 3.69 -1.99 -15.83
C GLU A 10 3.55 -0.73 -14.96
N GLU A 11 2.57 0.11 -15.27
CA GLU A 11 2.21 1.27 -14.47
C GLU A 11 1.69 0.86 -13.09
N MET A 12 0.91 -0.23 -13.00
CA MET A 12 0.47 -0.80 -11.73
C MET A 12 1.63 -1.35 -10.90
N ILE A 13 2.57 -2.08 -11.52
CA ILE A 13 3.79 -2.56 -10.85
C ILE A 13 4.56 -1.37 -10.26
N SER A 14 4.72 -0.31 -11.05
CA SER A 14 5.39 0.91 -10.59
C SER A 14 4.66 1.53 -9.40
N PHE A 15 3.33 1.62 -9.44
CA PHE A 15 2.52 2.14 -8.34
C PHE A 15 2.65 1.31 -7.06
N ILE A 16 2.60 -0.02 -7.18
CA ILE A 16 2.80 -0.98 -6.09
C ILE A 16 4.17 -0.77 -5.43
N GLN A 17 5.23 -0.59 -6.24
CA GLN A 17 6.58 -0.31 -5.73
C GLN A 17 6.65 1.02 -4.96
N TYR A 18 5.94 2.06 -5.41
CA TYR A 18 5.86 3.32 -4.66
C TYR A 18 5.15 3.14 -3.32
N ILE A 19 4.03 2.40 -3.29
CA ILE A 19 3.33 2.09 -2.04
C ILE A 19 4.24 1.33 -1.08
N GLN A 20 4.97 0.32 -1.56
CA GLN A 20 5.91 -0.44 -0.74
C GLN A 20 6.99 0.47 -0.12
N LYS A 21 7.57 1.38 -0.90
CA LYS A 21 8.54 2.35 -0.37
C LYS A 21 7.96 3.20 0.75
N ILE A 22 6.72 3.67 0.60
CA ILE A 22 6.04 4.46 1.63
C ILE A 22 5.84 3.62 2.90
N ILE A 23 5.35 2.39 2.77
CA ILE A 23 5.15 1.49 3.92
C ILE A 23 6.49 1.27 4.65
N THR A 24 7.57 0.98 3.90
CA THR A 24 8.91 0.81 4.48
C THR A 24 9.39 2.07 5.19
N GLU A 25 9.20 3.27 4.61
CA GLU A 25 9.56 4.52 5.29
C GLU A 25 8.77 4.73 6.60
N LEU A 26 7.47 4.41 6.59
CA LEU A 26 6.64 4.51 7.79
C LEU A 26 7.15 3.56 8.89
N GLU A 27 7.46 2.32 8.55
CA GLU A 27 7.90 1.29 9.50
C GLU A 27 9.33 1.50 10.01
N ASP A 28 10.28 1.82 9.12
CA ASP A 28 11.70 1.87 9.46
C ASP A 28 12.14 3.23 10.00
N LYS A 29 11.43 4.32 9.65
CA LYS A 29 11.82 5.69 10.03
C LYS A 29 10.85 6.31 11.00
N MET A 30 9.55 6.32 10.67
CA MET A 30 8.57 7.03 11.49
C MET A 30 8.25 6.28 12.79
N LYS A 31 8.06 4.95 12.75
CA LYS A 31 7.74 4.18 13.96
C LYS A 31 8.79 4.36 15.06
N PRO A 32 10.09 4.15 14.79
CA PRO A 32 11.11 4.23 15.83
C PRO A 32 11.30 5.67 16.30
N ALA A 33 11.08 6.67 15.44
CA ALA A 33 11.17 8.08 15.82
C ALA A 33 10.05 8.47 16.79
N ILE A 34 8.82 7.99 16.59
CA ILE A 34 7.70 8.27 17.50
C ILE A 34 7.90 7.51 18.83
N GLU A 35 8.34 6.26 18.79
CA GLU A 35 8.68 5.49 19.99
C GLU A 35 9.79 6.17 20.81
N ALA A 36 10.86 6.63 20.14
CA ALA A 36 11.96 7.33 20.79
C ALA A 36 11.52 8.65 21.46
N LEU A 37 10.51 9.35 20.91
CA LEU A 37 9.96 10.56 21.51
C LEU A 37 9.13 10.27 22.78
N ASN A 38 8.45 9.13 22.82
CA ASN A 38 7.69 8.68 23.99
C ASN A 38 8.59 8.28 25.18
N ASP A 39 9.81 7.80 24.92
CA ASP A 39 10.74 7.36 25.96
C ASP A 39 11.56 8.50 26.62
N ILE A 40 11.38 9.75 26.18
CA ILE A 40 12.13 10.88 26.74
C ILE A 40 11.56 11.30 28.11
N ASN A 41 12.31 11.00 29.19
CA ASN A 41 11.96 11.32 30.58
C ASN A 41 11.76 12.81 30.90
N PHE A 42 12.23 13.73 30.05
CA PHE A 42 12.09 15.18 30.24
C PHE A 42 10.62 15.65 30.28
N TYR A 43 9.71 14.88 29.66
CA TYR A 43 8.30 15.23 29.53
C TYR A 43 7.42 14.76 30.71
N GLN A 44 7.99 14.11 31.72
CA GLN A 44 7.22 13.53 32.83
C GLN A 44 6.76 14.55 33.89
N GLN A 45 7.27 15.78 33.92
CA GLN A 45 6.84 16.81 34.87
C GLN A 45 6.68 18.20 34.20
N GLY A 46 5.47 18.78 34.23
CA GLY A 46 5.17 20.16 33.79
C GLY A 46 4.41 20.31 32.46
N LYS A 47 4.39 21.52 31.88
CA LYS A 47 3.69 21.89 30.62
C LYS A 47 4.00 20.96 29.43
N ALA A 48 5.12 20.26 29.48
CA ALA A 48 5.58 19.25 28.52
C ALA A 48 4.66 18.01 28.45
N LYS A 49 3.92 17.68 29.52
CA LYS A 49 2.95 16.58 29.56
C LYS A 49 1.76 16.76 28.58
N LYS A 50 1.41 18.00 28.24
CA LYS A 50 0.37 18.28 27.22
C LYS A 50 0.84 17.91 25.80
N ILE A 51 2.13 18.01 25.53
CA ILE A 51 2.73 17.64 24.24
C ILE A 51 2.78 16.11 24.11
N MET A 52 2.96 15.37 25.21
CA MET A 52 2.90 13.90 25.22
C MET A 52 1.61 13.33 24.63
N GLY A 53 0.44 13.94 24.90
CA GLY A 53 -0.83 13.49 24.31
C GLY A 53 -0.91 13.62 22.78
N THR A 54 -0.07 14.48 22.16
CA THR A 54 0.02 14.57 20.69
C THR A 54 0.84 13.43 20.08
N TYR A 55 1.68 12.73 20.85
CA TYR A 55 2.43 11.58 20.36
C TYR A 55 1.57 10.32 20.26
N ASP A 56 0.64 10.11 21.19
CA ASP A 56 -0.37 9.04 21.06
C ASP A 56 -1.24 9.25 19.83
N GLU A 57 -1.62 10.50 19.53
CA GLU A 57 -2.33 10.86 18.31
C GLU A 57 -1.45 10.63 17.06
N ALA A 58 -0.16 10.96 17.12
CA ALA A 58 0.78 10.69 16.03
C ALA A 58 0.93 9.19 15.75
N ASN A 59 1.00 8.36 16.79
CA ASN A 59 1.01 6.90 16.67
C ASN A 59 -0.27 6.37 16.02
N SER A 60 -1.44 6.87 16.45
CA SER A 60 -2.73 6.47 15.86
C SER A 60 -2.80 6.84 14.38
N ARG A 61 -2.41 8.07 14.02
CA ARG A 61 -2.38 8.53 12.63
C ARG A 61 -1.38 7.74 11.78
N MET A 62 -0.25 7.34 12.35
CA MET A 62 0.76 6.53 11.68
C MET A 62 0.25 5.11 11.40
N LEU A 63 -0.44 4.49 12.35
CA LEU A 63 -1.15 3.22 12.17
C LEU A 63 -2.24 3.30 11.09
N GLU A 64 -3.05 4.36 11.12
CA GLU A 64 -4.06 4.61 10.08
C GLU A 64 -3.42 4.75 8.69
N LEU A 65 -2.32 5.49 8.59
CA LEU A 65 -1.62 5.69 7.32
C LEU A 65 -1.04 4.38 6.78
N ASN A 66 -0.41 3.56 7.64
CA ASN A 66 0.10 2.25 7.25
C ASN A 66 -1.06 1.33 6.81
N ASN A 67 -2.17 1.29 7.54
CA ASN A 67 -3.35 0.52 7.15
C ASN A 67 -3.93 0.94 5.80
N LEU A 68 -3.98 2.25 5.53
CA LEU A 68 -4.48 2.78 4.26
C LEU A 68 -3.58 2.36 3.10
N TYR A 69 -2.27 2.52 3.22
CA TYR A 69 -1.32 2.11 2.18
C TYR A 69 -1.29 0.60 1.98
N SER A 70 -1.33 -0.18 3.06
CA SER A 70 -1.43 -1.64 2.99
C SER A 70 -2.71 -2.10 2.29
N ARG A 71 -3.84 -1.43 2.55
CA ARG A 71 -5.10 -1.72 1.86
C ARG A 71 -5.05 -1.32 0.38
N ALA A 72 -4.46 -0.16 0.06
CA ALA A 72 -4.27 0.28 -1.31
C ALA A 72 -3.39 -0.70 -2.09
N PHE A 73 -2.30 -1.18 -1.47
CA PHE A 73 -1.43 -2.22 -2.02
C PHE A 73 -2.23 -3.47 -2.39
N SER A 74 -3.02 -4.00 -1.45
CA SER A 74 -3.83 -5.22 -1.68
C SER A 74 -4.78 -5.03 -2.86
N ILE A 75 -5.53 -3.91 -2.89
CA ILE A 75 -6.52 -3.65 -3.94
C ILE A 75 -5.85 -3.57 -5.32
N VAL A 76 -4.75 -2.82 -5.44
CA VAL A 76 -4.06 -2.68 -6.73
C VAL A 76 -3.44 -4.00 -7.17
N ASN A 77 -2.90 -4.77 -6.23
CA ASN A 77 -2.34 -6.09 -6.53
C ASN A 77 -3.41 -7.07 -7.01
N ASP A 78 -4.60 -7.07 -6.39
CA ASP A 78 -5.72 -7.92 -6.81
C ASP A 78 -6.24 -7.54 -8.21
N ILE A 79 -6.33 -6.24 -8.49
CA ILE A 79 -6.68 -5.72 -9.81
C ILE A 79 -5.65 -6.14 -10.86
N MET A 80 -4.35 -5.98 -10.56
CA MET A 80 -3.27 -6.34 -11.46
C MET A 80 -3.30 -7.84 -11.80
N ASN A 81 -3.52 -8.70 -10.80
CA ASN A 81 -3.65 -10.14 -11.03
C ASN A 81 -4.87 -10.47 -11.91
N SER A 82 -6.00 -9.79 -11.67
CA SER A 82 -7.21 -9.96 -12.48
C SER A 82 -6.96 -9.57 -13.94
N MET A 83 -6.23 -8.47 -14.20
CA MET A 83 -5.87 -8.07 -15.56
C MET A 83 -4.95 -9.08 -16.25
N ILE A 84 -3.98 -9.65 -15.52
CA ILE A 84 -3.10 -10.70 -16.06
C ILE A 84 -3.91 -11.96 -16.41
N GLU A 85 -4.85 -12.36 -15.56
CA GLU A 85 -5.73 -13.51 -15.81
C GLU A 85 -6.63 -13.28 -17.03
N GLU A 86 -7.20 -12.07 -17.16
CA GLU A 86 -8.04 -11.70 -18.30
C GLU A 86 -7.23 -11.68 -19.62
N ASP A 87 -6.02 -11.13 -19.61
CA ASP A 87 -5.12 -11.14 -20.77
C ASP A 87 -4.74 -12.57 -21.19
N GLN A 88 -4.49 -13.46 -20.23
CA GLN A 88 -4.18 -14.88 -20.51
C GLN A 88 -5.39 -15.63 -21.08
N ALA A 89 -6.59 -15.37 -20.56
CA ALA A 89 -7.82 -15.96 -21.06
C ALA A 89 -8.07 -15.52 -22.50
N LEU A 90 -7.95 -14.21 -22.77
CA LEU A 90 -8.10 -13.64 -24.11
C LEU A 90 -7.07 -14.22 -25.09
N ALA A 91 -5.80 -14.31 -24.69
CA ALA A 91 -4.76 -14.91 -25.53
C ALA A 91 -5.06 -16.37 -25.89
N THR A 92 -5.60 -17.13 -24.94
CA THR A 92 -6.02 -18.52 -25.15
C THR A 92 -7.18 -18.60 -26.15
N GLU A 93 -8.20 -17.76 -25.99
CA GLU A 93 -9.34 -17.71 -26.92
C GLU A 93 -8.91 -17.34 -28.34
N ILE A 94 -8.01 -16.36 -28.48
CA ILE A 94 -7.44 -15.97 -29.78
C ILE A 94 -6.65 -17.13 -30.39
N ALA A 95 -5.79 -17.81 -29.61
CA ALA A 95 -5.01 -18.95 -30.09
C ALA A 95 -5.90 -20.11 -30.58
N LYS A 96 -6.99 -20.41 -29.85
CA LYS A 96 -8.01 -21.38 -30.27
C LYS A 96 -8.70 -20.95 -31.57
N GLY A 97 -9.13 -19.69 -31.65
CA GLY A 97 -9.77 -19.15 -32.86
C GLY A 97 -8.86 -19.16 -34.11
N LEU A 98 -7.54 -19.09 -33.92
CA LEU A 98 -6.54 -19.18 -34.98
C LEU A 98 -6.09 -20.62 -35.29
N GLY A 99 -6.60 -21.63 -34.56
CA GLY A 99 -6.19 -23.03 -34.71
C GLY A 99 -4.74 -23.30 -34.29
N LEU A 100 -4.18 -22.46 -33.41
CA LEU A 100 -2.82 -22.60 -32.88
C LEU A 100 -2.76 -23.50 -31.63
N MET A 101 -3.92 -23.92 -31.12
CA MET A 101 -4.09 -24.88 -30.03
C MET A 101 -5.24 -25.82 -30.38
N ASP A 102 -5.06 -27.12 -30.14
CA ASP A 102 -6.15 -28.11 -30.23
C ASP A 102 -7.19 -27.87 -29.11
N GLU A 103 -8.45 -28.28 -29.35
CA GLU A 103 -9.62 -28.00 -28.48
C GLU A 103 -9.41 -28.30 -26.99
#